data_AF-A0A9W7MDS9-F1
#
_entry.id   AF-A0A9W7MDS9-F1
#
_cell.length_a   1.000
_cell.length_b   1.000
_cell.length_c   1.000
_cell.angle_alpha   90.00
_cell.angle_beta   90.00
_cell.angle_gamma   90.00
#
_symmetry.space_group_name_H-M   'P 1'
#
loop_
_entity.id
_entity.type
_entity.pdbx_description
1 polymer ?
#
loop_
_entity_poly.entity_id
_entity_poly.type
_entity_poly.pdbx_seq_one_letter_code
_entity_poly.pdbx_strand_id
1 'polypeptide(L)'
;MGLVVARFCVSSPDRTGSLRKSQLIFSCLVYGALIQLESWVSFLKSRLHSCSYLLQVSLHPVPVSQNIYIYKRLYGLTRVVVNCNDRDMENNNQGWLLFVEILLLLNLPYSLAFGGNENKINTAVFLSPKFVLGPGSVQNRFYYNVDFPKGHIALKSFNVEVIDEAGNPVPLHETYLHHCAVARYFVRKGVEISEFDDHAKLNRSDYISGRNSGICQDKMVNQYFGIGSETRKTATYIPDPYGIEIGNPAEIPSGFEEKWMLNVHAIDTRGVEDKLGCTECRRDLFNVTIDGYGRPLRPEYKGGLLCCYNGTQCKLKQGFEGVRRTNYVRYTVKWVDMDSSVLPVKIYIFDITDAWKRTRNSTGINAEHQCRVEYDIEPCRATGLADDGCVDTRRISLDMPFGGYLIYGVGHEHAGGTGSALYREDGRVMCSSFPTYGEGEEPGNEAGYIVGMTTCYPRPGAIEISRGETLILEFNYSRITLHTGVMGLFYILVADQLPKPIHTLHTVNQIQDGITPIAILWAVVAMIGVVAVIAVAIHYRFKCGGGYGYEAIGT
;
A
#
# COMPACT_ATOMS: atom_id res chain seq x y z
N MET A 1 14.72 -48.85 56.28
CA MET A 1 13.48 -49.64 56.52
C MET A 1 12.67 -49.65 55.23
N GLY A 2 12.29 -50.83 54.72
CA GLY A 2 11.21 -51.01 53.74
C GLY A 2 11.64 -51.16 52.28
N LEU A 3 11.44 -52.37 51.74
CA LEU A 3 11.67 -52.85 50.37
C LEU A 3 10.34 -52.86 49.58
N VAL A 4 10.37 -53.38 48.33
CA VAL A 4 9.26 -53.85 47.45
C VAL A 4 8.84 -52.83 46.36
N VAL A 5 9.36 -52.94 45.12
CA VAL A 5 9.01 -53.83 43.97
C VAL A 5 7.69 -53.45 43.28
N ALA A 6 7.80 -53.10 41.99
CA ALA A 6 6.84 -53.48 40.97
C ALA A 6 7.56 -53.68 39.62
N ARG A 7 7.64 -54.94 39.18
CA ARG A 7 7.95 -55.36 37.80
C ARG A 7 6.64 -55.38 37.00
N PHE A 8 6.70 -54.97 35.74
CA PHE A 8 5.94 -55.62 34.67
C PHE A 8 6.81 -55.69 33.40
N CYS A 9 7.14 -56.92 32.98
CA CYS A 9 7.60 -57.27 31.62
C CYS A 9 6.35 -57.64 30.81
N VAL A 10 6.07 -56.95 29.70
CA VAL A 10 6.31 -57.32 28.28
C VAL A 10 5.54 -58.56 27.79
N SER A 11 4.68 -58.34 26.78
CA SER A 11 4.45 -59.27 25.68
C SER A 11 4.42 -58.50 24.33
N SER A 12 5.04 -59.10 23.33
CA SER A 12 5.21 -58.75 21.89
C SER A 12 5.03 -60.08 21.13
N PRO A 13 4.63 -60.19 19.83
CA PRO A 13 4.89 -59.32 18.66
C PRO A 13 3.61 -58.96 17.86
N ASP A 14 3.56 -57.97 16.95
CA ASP A 14 4.26 -57.91 15.66
C ASP A 14 4.21 -56.51 14.97
N ARG A 15 5.10 -56.38 13.96
CA ARG A 15 5.52 -55.28 13.07
C ARG A 15 4.60 -54.07 12.77
N THR A 16 5.10 -52.87 13.09
CA THR A 16 5.58 -51.77 12.20
C THR A 16 5.41 -50.42 12.90
N GLY A 17 6.52 -49.73 13.14
CA GLY A 17 6.56 -48.48 13.88
C GLY A 17 7.66 -47.56 13.38
N SER A 18 7.38 -46.26 13.37
CA SER A 18 8.40 -45.20 13.23
C SER A 18 8.08 -43.89 13.98
N LEU A 19 6.95 -43.78 14.69
CA LEU A 19 6.53 -42.48 15.25
C LEU A 19 6.42 -42.41 16.79
N ARG A 20 6.58 -43.52 17.52
CA ARG A 20 6.53 -43.51 19.00
C ARG A 20 7.88 -43.63 19.73
N LYS A 21 8.98 -43.95 19.04
CA LYS A 21 10.33 -43.99 19.67
C LYS A 21 10.98 -42.61 19.81
N SER A 22 10.65 -41.65 18.94
CA SER A 22 11.23 -40.30 18.97
C SER A 22 10.73 -39.46 20.15
N GLN A 23 9.47 -39.63 20.57
CA GLN A 23 8.91 -38.87 21.70
C GLN A 23 9.39 -39.33 23.08
N LEU A 24 9.67 -40.63 23.28
CA LEU A 24 10.21 -41.13 24.56
C LEU A 24 11.71 -40.81 24.74
N ILE A 25 12.49 -40.75 23.66
CA ILE A 25 13.91 -40.36 23.72
C ILE A 25 14.04 -38.86 24.03
N PHE A 26 13.13 -38.03 23.52
CA PHE A 26 13.11 -36.59 23.79
C PHE A 26 12.82 -36.26 25.26
N SER A 27 11.86 -36.95 25.89
CA SER A 27 11.55 -36.73 27.32
C SER A 27 12.67 -37.19 28.28
N CYS A 28 13.41 -38.26 27.96
CA CYS A 28 14.56 -38.69 28.77
C CYS A 28 15.78 -37.77 28.63
N LEU A 29 16.01 -37.17 27.44
CA LEU A 29 17.11 -36.22 27.21
C LEU A 29 16.86 -34.87 27.90
N VAL A 30 15.61 -34.41 27.93
CA VAL A 30 15.23 -33.16 28.61
C VAL A 30 15.33 -33.29 30.13
N TYR A 31 14.94 -34.44 30.72
CA TYR A 31 15.10 -34.68 32.16
C TYR A 31 16.57 -34.88 32.58
N GLY A 32 17.40 -35.49 31.74
CA GLY A 32 18.85 -35.63 32.00
C GLY A 32 19.60 -34.28 31.96
N ALA A 33 19.19 -33.37 31.08
CA ALA A 33 19.78 -32.03 30.98
C ALA A 33 19.41 -31.11 32.17
N LEU A 34 18.20 -31.27 32.74
CA LEU A 34 17.75 -30.50 33.90
C LEU A 34 18.50 -30.87 35.20
N ILE A 35 18.84 -32.15 35.38
CA ILE A 35 19.61 -32.61 36.55
C ILE A 35 21.08 -32.13 36.49
N GLN A 36 21.67 -32.01 35.29
CA GLN A 36 23.01 -31.44 35.11
C GLN A 36 23.04 -29.92 35.37
N LEU A 37 21.99 -29.18 34.99
CA LEU A 37 21.87 -27.75 35.27
C LEU A 37 21.75 -27.44 36.77
N GLU A 38 20.99 -28.23 37.54
CA GLU A 38 20.92 -28.03 39.01
C GLU A 38 22.25 -28.33 39.72
N SER A 39 23.02 -29.30 39.23
CA SER A 39 24.37 -29.59 39.75
C SER A 39 25.37 -28.46 39.49
N TRP A 40 25.27 -27.78 38.34
CA TRP A 40 26.11 -26.61 37.99
C TRP A 40 25.71 -25.35 38.75
N VAL A 41 24.40 -25.13 38.98
CA VAL A 41 23.90 -23.99 39.77
C VAL A 41 24.26 -24.14 41.25
N SER A 42 24.31 -25.37 41.80
CA SER A 42 24.81 -25.59 43.17
C SER A 42 26.34 -25.41 43.29
N PHE A 43 27.10 -25.73 42.24
CA PHE A 43 28.54 -25.49 42.17
C PHE A 43 28.88 -23.99 42.05
N LEU A 44 28.05 -23.21 41.35
CA LEU A 44 28.17 -21.74 41.27
C LEU A 44 27.71 -21.04 42.56
N LYS A 45 26.72 -21.57 43.27
CA LYS A 45 26.28 -21.04 44.58
C LYS A 45 27.29 -21.22 45.71
N SER A 46 28.22 -22.19 45.63
CA SER A 46 29.24 -22.41 46.69
C SER A 46 30.46 -21.50 46.58
N ARG A 47 30.61 -20.72 45.48
CA ARG A 47 31.77 -19.83 45.25
C ARG A 47 31.46 -18.33 45.20
N LEU A 48 30.21 -17.90 45.41
CA LEU A 48 29.82 -16.49 45.39
C LEU A 48 29.13 -16.08 46.69
N HIS A 49 29.90 -16.00 47.78
CA HIS A 49 29.50 -15.22 48.95
C HIS A 49 29.99 -13.78 48.74
N SER A 50 29.03 -12.86 48.54
CA SER A 50 29.08 -11.40 48.74
C SER A 50 28.56 -10.63 47.51
N CYS A 51 27.23 -10.50 47.40
CA CYS A 51 26.55 -9.32 46.84
C CYS A 51 25.02 -9.51 46.97
N SER A 52 24.36 -8.61 47.70
CA SER A 52 22.90 -8.60 47.91
C SER A 52 22.22 -7.68 46.89
N TYR A 53 21.16 -8.14 46.23
CA TYR A 53 20.30 -7.29 45.37
C TYR A 53 18.87 -7.22 45.95
N LEU A 54 18.39 -6.00 46.19
CA LEU A 54 17.00 -5.66 46.52
C LEU A 54 16.40 -4.97 45.28
N LEU A 55 15.32 -5.53 44.72
CA LEU A 55 14.56 -4.94 43.61
C LEU A 55 13.23 -4.43 44.18
N GLN A 56 12.96 -3.13 44.09
CA GLN A 56 11.68 -2.53 44.50
C GLN A 56 11.07 -1.82 43.28
N VAL A 57 9.86 -2.24 42.88
CA VAL A 57 9.09 -1.69 41.77
C VAL A 57 7.99 -0.79 42.34
N SER A 58 7.87 0.44 41.85
CA SER A 58 6.70 1.30 42.08
C SER A 58 6.28 1.98 40.79
N LEU A 59 4.98 1.94 40.50
CA LEU A 59 4.31 2.53 39.35
C LEU A 59 3.55 3.79 39.80
N HIS A 60 3.75 4.91 39.10
CA HIS A 60 2.85 6.06 39.18
C HIS A 60 2.52 6.62 37.78
N PRO A 61 1.27 7.08 37.53
CA PRO A 61 0.85 7.65 36.26
C PRO A 61 0.99 9.19 36.23
N VAL A 62 1.33 9.78 35.08
CA VAL A 62 1.37 11.25 34.86
C VAL A 62 0.84 11.60 33.44
N PRO A 63 0.12 12.72 33.25
CA PRO A 63 -0.80 12.94 32.13
C PRO A 63 -0.20 13.69 30.91
N VAL A 64 -1.01 13.78 29.86
CA VAL A 64 -0.76 14.33 28.51
C VAL A 64 -0.73 15.86 28.47
N SER A 65 0.26 16.45 27.80
CA SER A 65 0.10 17.75 27.12
C SER A 65 1.16 18.01 26.02
N GLN A 66 0.66 18.30 24.82
CA GLN A 66 1.15 19.15 23.71
C GLN A 66 2.46 18.83 22.93
N ASN A 67 2.22 18.49 21.65
CA ASN A 67 2.95 18.84 20.40
C ASN A 67 4.43 18.44 20.22
N ILE A 68 4.66 17.38 19.44
CA ILE A 68 5.39 17.32 18.15
C ILE A 68 5.42 15.83 17.71
N TYR A 69 4.71 15.49 16.62
CA TYR A 69 4.70 14.14 16.06
C TYR A 69 5.90 13.93 15.14
N ILE A 70 6.95 13.26 15.65
CA ILE A 70 7.89 12.50 14.83
C ILE A 70 7.59 11.03 15.11
N TYR A 71 7.08 10.30 14.11
CA TYR A 71 6.91 8.84 14.20
C TYR A 71 8.31 8.19 14.27
N LYS A 72 8.76 7.85 15.48
CA LYS A 72 9.88 6.93 15.71
C LYS A 72 9.37 5.72 16.50
N ARG A 73 9.53 4.54 15.90
CA ARG A 73 9.27 3.21 16.45
C ARG A 73 9.70 3.10 17.91
N LEU A 74 8.78 2.62 18.75
CA LEU A 74 9.03 2.13 20.11
C LEU A 74 10.02 0.94 20.09
N TYR A 75 11.20 1.14 20.67
CA TYR A 75 11.96 0.11 21.38
C TYR A 75 12.47 0.76 22.68
N GLY A 76 11.93 0.32 23.83
CA GLY A 76 12.39 0.78 25.13
C GLY A 76 13.78 0.23 25.43
N LEU A 77 14.75 1.13 25.62
CA LEU A 77 16.05 0.81 26.19
C LEU A 77 15.97 0.97 27.72
N THR A 78 16.00 -0.13 28.45
CA THR A 78 16.26 -0.12 29.90
C THR A 78 17.74 0.20 30.10
N ARG A 79 18.02 1.32 30.77
CA ARG A 79 19.38 1.72 31.14
C ARG A 79 19.81 0.91 32.37
N VAL A 80 20.70 -0.07 32.19
CA VAL A 80 21.40 -0.71 33.31
C VAL A 80 22.65 0.13 33.62
N VAL A 81 22.66 0.79 34.77
CA VAL A 81 23.87 1.45 35.29
C VAL A 81 24.57 0.46 36.21
N VAL A 82 25.72 -0.04 35.79
CA VAL A 82 26.63 -0.82 36.64
C VAL A 82 27.71 0.14 37.14
N ASN A 83 27.73 0.39 38.45
CA ASN A 83 28.82 1.08 39.12
C ASN A 83 29.73 0.03 39.75
N CYS A 84 30.92 -0.16 39.20
CA CYS A 84 31.97 -0.96 39.84
C CYS A 84 33.04 -0.02 40.38
N ASN A 85 33.28 -0.08 41.69
CA ASN A 85 34.38 0.62 42.34
C ASN A 85 35.71 -0.04 41.95
N ASP A 86 36.68 0.78 41.53
CA ASP A 86 38.06 0.39 41.30
C ASP A 86 38.70 -0.13 42.59
N ARG A 87 39.06 -1.43 42.60
CA ARG A 87 40.43 -1.89 42.82
C ARG A 87 40.50 -3.43 42.80
N ASP A 88 41.60 -3.89 42.22
CA ASP A 88 42.11 -5.26 42.23
C ASP A 88 41.49 -6.24 41.22
N MET A 89 41.98 -6.19 39.97
CA MET A 89 42.71 -7.31 39.35
C MET A 89 43.24 -6.87 37.99
N GLU A 90 44.53 -6.50 37.97
CA GLU A 90 45.33 -6.48 36.75
C GLU A 90 45.54 -7.91 36.24
N ASN A 91 45.60 -7.98 34.91
CA ASN A 91 45.99 -9.09 34.04
C ASN A 91 44.92 -10.14 33.66
N ASN A 92 44.73 -10.15 32.34
CA ASN A 92 44.23 -11.22 31.49
C ASN A 92 42.72 -11.19 31.17
N ASN A 93 42.28 -10.17 30.43
CA ASN A 93 40.91 -10.14 29.90
C ASN A 93 40.79 -9.63 28.45
N GLN A 94 41.85 -9.77 27.63
CA GLN A 94 41.77 -9.43 26.20
C GLN A 94 40.99 -10.48 25.39
N GLY A 95 41.04 -11.76 25.78
CA GLY A 95 40.34 -12.84 25.06
C GLY A 95 38.81 -12.82 25.22
N TRP A 96 38.31 -12.34 26.37
CA TRP A 96 36.87 -12.29 26.64
C TRP A 96 36.19 -11.14 25.91
N LEU A 97 36.86 -10.00 25.80
CA LEU A 97 36.39 -8.85 25.01
C LEU A 97 36.30 -9.19 23.52
N LEU A 98 37.28 -9.91 22.97
CA LEU A 98 37.25 -10.41 21.59
C LEU A 98 36.09 -11.38 21.35
N PHE A 99 35.76 -12.24 22.33
CA PHE A 99 34.66 -13.19 22.20
C PHE A 99 33.29 -12.50 22.21
N VAL A 100 33.13 -11.45 23.02
CA VAL A 100 31.91 -10.63 23.07
C VAL A 100 31.74 -9.80 21.80
N GLU A 101 32.82 -9.24 21.25
CA GLU A 101 32.77 -8.54 19.94
C GLU A 101 32.39 -9.47 18.79
N ILE A 102 32.94 -10.69 18.75
CA ILE A 102 32.59 -11.69 17.72
C ILE A 102 31.12 -12.10 17.82
N LEU A 103 30.59 -12.29 19.04
CA LEU A 103 29.19 -12.61 19.27
C LEU A 103 28.24 -11.44 18.92
N LEU A 104 28.68 -10.19 19.09
CA LEU A 104 27.93 -9.01 18.67
C LEU A 104 27.94 -8.84 17.14
N LEU A 105 29.05 -9.16 16.47
CA LEU A 105 29.18 -9.16 15.00
C LEU A 105 28.35 -10.28 14.34
N LEU A 106 28.18 -11.42 15.02
CA LEU A 106 27.36 -12.55 14.55
C LEU A 106 25.84 -12.36 14.79
N ASN A 107 25.44 -11.45 15.68
CA ASN A 107 24.03 -11.12 15.97
C ASN A 107 23.55 -9.81 15.31
N LEU A 108 24.39 -9.14 14.52
CA LEU A 108 23.90 -8.13 13.59
C LEU A 108 23.01 -8.85 12.57
N PRO A 109 21.71 -8.50 12.45
CA PRO A 109 20.95 -8.97 11.32
C PRO A 109 21.72 -8.54 10.09
N TYR A 110 22.13 -9.52 9.27
CA TYR A 110 22.56 -9.28 7.91
C TYR A 110 21.39 -8.62 7.19
N SER A 111 21.27 -7.30 7.32
CA SER A 111 20.77 -6.45 6.24
C SER A 111 21.81 -6.57 5.13
N LEU A 112 21.82 -7.73 4.48
CA LEU A 112 22.45 -7.88 3.18
C LEU A 112 21.79 -6.83 2.31
N ALA A 113 22.61 -5.84 1.95
CA ALA A 113 22.33 -4.88 0.93
C ALA A 113 21.70 -5.61 -0.26
N PHE A 114 20.41 -5.37 -0.48
CA PHE A 114 19.82 -5.51 -1.80
C PHE A 114 20.50 -4.45 -2.66
N GLY A 115 21.68 -4.78 -3.17
CA GLY A 115 22.30 -4.08 -4.30
C GLY A 115 21.62 -4.49 -5.60
N GLY A 116 20.29 -4.40 -5.65
CA GLY A 116 19.63 -4.04 -6.88
C GLY A 116 19.63 -2.52 -6.90
N ASN A 117 19.89 -1.90 -8.05
CA ASN A 117 19.79 -0.46 -8.21
C ASN A 117 18.46 0.01 -7.59
N GLU A 118 18.46 0.57 -6.37
CA GLU A 118 17.27 1.23 -5.83
C GLU A 118 17.10 2.44 -6.74
N ASN A 119 16.31 2.29 -7.80
CA ASN A 119 15.97 3.39 -8.67
C ASN A 119 15.33 4.44 -7.77
N LYS A 120 16.11 5.48 -7.47
CA LYS A 120 15.79 6.47 -6.47
C LYS A 120 14.42 7.04 -6.80
N ILE A 121 13.43 6.74 -5.95
CA ILE A 121 12.08 7.24 -6.14
C ILE A 121 12.12 8.76 -5.93
N ASN A 122 11.91 9.50 -7.02
CA ASN A 122 11.73 10.94 -7.00
C ASN A 122 10.32 11.27 -6.50
N THR A 123 10.17 12.43 -5.85
CA THR A 123 8.88 12.91 -5.34
C THR A 123 8.81 14.42 -5.53
N ALA A 124 7.68 14.92 -6.00
CA ALA A 124 7.38 16.35 -6.05
C ALA A 124 5.92 16.61 -5.69
N VAL A 125 5.69 17.82 -5.17
CA VAL A 125 4.39 18.34 -4.79
C VAL A 125 4.10 19.54 -5.65
N PHE A 126 2.90 19.58 -6.22
CA PHE A 126 2.43 20.62 -7.11
C PHE A 126 1.06 21.13 -6.64
N LEU A 127 0.67 22.30 -7.13
CA LEU A 127 -0.61 22.93 -6.84
C LEU A 127 -1.35 23.20 -8.15
N SER A 128 -2.67 23.00 -8.16
CA SER A 128 -3.53 23.55 -9.20
C SER A 128 -3.49 25.09 -9.17
N PRO A 129 -3.95 25.76 -10.23
CA PRO A 129 -4.39 27.14 -10.11
C PRO A 129 -5.40 27.29 -8.97
N LYS A 130 -5.42 28.47 -8.33
CA LYS A 130 -6.34 28.75 -7.23
C LYS A 130 -7.78 28.75 -7.72
N PHE A 131 -8.68 28.30 -6.86
CA PHE A 131 -10.11 28.45 -7.09
C PHE A 131 -10.80 28.98 -5.84
N VAL A 132 -11.87 29.74 -6.05
CA VAL A 132 -12.57 30.42 -4.97
C VAL A 132 -14.03 29.99 -4.98
N LEU A 133 -14.48 29.39 -3.88
CA LEU A 133 -15.86 28.94 -3.71
C LEU A 133 -16.53 29.72 -2.57
N GLY A 134 -17.79 30.09 -2.76
CA GLY A 134 -18.69 30.48 -1.69
C GLY A 134 -19.69 29.36 -1.38
N PRO A 135 -20.48 29.50 -0.30
CA PRO A 135 -21.48 28.50 0.10
C PRO A 135 -22.35 28.01 -1.05
N GLY A 136 -22.42 26.68 -1.23
CA GLY A 136 -23.20 26.02 -2.29
C GLY A 136 -22.60 26.10 -3.69
N SER A 137 -21.60 26.96 -3.94
CA SER A 137 -21.09 27.16 -5.30
C SER A 137 -20.27 25.98 -5.79
N VAL A 138 -20.32 25.77 -7.11
CA VAL A 138 -19.62 24.69 -7.81
C VAL A 138 -18.57 25.25 -8.73
N GLN A 139 -17.41 24.60 -8.73
CA GLN A 139 -16.44 24.72 -9.80
C GLN A 139 -16.27 23.38 -10.48
N ASN A 140 -16.30 23.36 -11.81
CA ASN A 140 -15.90 22.21 -12.63
C ASN A 140 -15.07 22.73 -13.80
N ARG A 141 -13.75 22.91 -13.59
CA ARG A 141 -12.86 23.58 -14.55
C ARG A 141 -11.74 22.66 -15.01
N PHE A 142 -11.28 22.90 -16.24
CA PHE A 142 -10.16 22.22 -16.86
C PHE A 142 -8.96 23.16 -16.89
N TYR A 143 -7.93 22.84 -16.11
CA TYR A 143 -6.67 23.55 -16.08
C TYR A 143 -5.69 22.87 -17.03
N TYR A 144 -5.25 23.59 -18.06
CA TYR A 144 -4.28 23.10 -19.04
C TYR A 144 -2.87 23.56 -18.69
N ASN A 145 -1.89 22.79 -19.15
CA ASN A 145 -0.46 23.02 -18.91
C ASN A 145 -0.13 23.07 -17.41
N VAL A 146 -0.79 22.24 -16.59
CA VAL A 146 -0.43 22.13 -15.18
C VAL A 146 0.96 21.53 -15.02
N ASP A 147 1.64 21.91 -13.94
CA ASP A 147 2.96 21.36 -13.65
C ASP A 147 2.88 19.87 -13.37
N PHE A 148 3.78 19.11 -13.98
CA PHE A 148 3.86 17.66 -13.81
C PHE A 148 5.31 17.22 -14.05
N PRO A 149 5.77 16.09 -13.47
CA PRO A 149 7.10 15.56 -13.74
C PRO A 149 7.36 15.39 -15.24
N LYS A 150 8.58 15.77 -15.66
CA LYS A 150 9.02 15.76 -17.07
C LYS A 150 10.16 14.78 -17.26
N GLY A 151 10.36 14.35 -18.51
CA GLY A 151 11.38 13.38 -18.89
C GLY A 151 10.74 12.02 -19.24
N HIS A 152 11.58 11.08 -19.66
CA HIS A 152 11.14 9.70 -19.89
C HIS A 152 11.19 8.95 -18.54
N ILE A 153 10.03 8.86 -17.89
CA ILE A 153 9.91 8.43 -16.49
C ILE A 153 8.74 7.46 -16.30
N ALA A 154 8.79 6.69 -15.22
CA ALA A 154 7.72 5.81 -14.78
C ALA A 154 7.08 6.37 -13.52
N LEU A 155 5.79 6.70 -13.60
CA LEU A 155 5.02 7.12 -12.44
C LEU A 155 4.81 5.93 -11.51
N LYS A 156 4.93 6.21 -10.20
CA LYS A 156 4.87 5.23 -9.11
C LYS A 156 3.72 5.48 -8.15
N SER A 157 3.25 6.71 -8.00
CA SER A 157 2.03 7.03 -7.24
C SER A 157 1.56 8.45 -7.53
N PHE A 158 0.27 8.70 -7.35
CA PHE A 158 -0.35 10.01 -7.46
C PHE A 158 -1.37 10.19 -6.33
N ASN A 159 -1.20 11.20 -5.49
CA ASN A 159 -2.11 11.48 -4.38
C ASN A 159 -2.58 12.92 -4.43
N VAL A 160 -3.84 13.17 -4.09
CA VAL A 160 -4.49 14.48 -4.16
C VAL A 160 -5.04 14.88 -2.80
N GLU A 161 -5.02 16.18 -2.51
CA GLU A 161 -5.67 16.79 -1.34
C GLU A 161 -6.20 18.18 -1.71
N VAL A 162 -7.40 18.54 -1.23
CA VAL A 162 -7.88 19.92 -1.28
C VAL A 162 -7.35 20.66 -0.06
N ILE A 163 -6.67 21.78 -0.29
CA ILE A 163 -6.08 22.60 0.75
C ILE A 163 -6.59 24.04 0.70
N ASP A 164 -6.62 24.69 1.87
CA ASP A 164 -6.86 26.12 1.99
C ASP A 164 -5.63 26.96 1.60
N GLU A 165 -5.76 28.29 1.67
CA GLU A 165 -4.66 29.23 1.41
C GLU A 165 -3.47 29.09 2.39
N ALA A 166 -3.70 28.56 3.59
CA ALA A 166 -2.65 28.27 4.57
C ALA A 166 -1.99 26.90 4.38
N GLY A 167 -2.47 26.09 3.43
CA GLY A 167 -1.94 24.77 3.12
C GLY A 167 -2.54 23.62 3.94
N ASN A 168 -3.59 23.88 4.71
CA ASN A 168 -4.26 22.87 5.53
C ASN A 168 -5.29 22.08 4.71
N PRO A 169 -5.40 20.75 4.90
CA PRO A 169 -6.46 19.96 4.33
C PRO A 169 -7.86 20.48 4.70
N VAL A 170 -8.77 20.53 3.74
CA VAL A 170 -10.15 21.01 3.93
C VAL A 170 -11.11 19.82 4.10
N PRO A 171 -11.98 19.81 5.13
CA PRO A 171 -12.96 18.74 5.29
C PRO A 171 -13.94 18.63 4.12
N LEU A 172 -14.33 17.41 3.76
CA LEU A 172 -15.28 17.12 2.67
C LEU A 172 -16.68 17.70 2.93
N HIS A 173 -17.04 17.84 4.20
CA HIS A 173 -18.29 18.45 4.63
C HIS A 173 -18.30 19.99 4.51
N GLU A 174 -17.15 20.59 4.13
CA GLU A 174 -17.00 22.00 3.79
C GLU A 174 -16.74 22.21 2.29
N THR A 175 -15.69 21.59 1.74
CA THR A 175 -15.41 21.58 0.30
C THR A 175 -15.29 20.14 -0.16
N TYR A 176 -16.33 19.66 -0.82
CA TYR A 176 -16.38 18.31 -1.36
C TYR A 176 -15.63 18.27 -2.68
N LEU A 177 -14.52 17.52 -2.74
CA LEU A 177 -13.88 17.16 -4.00
C LEU A 177 -14.71 16.05 -4.65
N HIS A 178 -15.56 16.41 -5.61
CA HIS A 178 -16.38 15.43 -6.31
C HIS A 178 -15.51 14.54 -7.19
N HIS A 179 -14.60 15.13 -7.97
CA HIS A 179 -13.51 14.41 -8.61
C HIS A 179 -12.38 15.36 -9.02
N CYS A 180 -11.20 14.78 -9.11
CA CYS A 180 -10.02 15.34 -9.74
C CYS A 180 -9.57 14.36 -10.82
N ALA A 181 -9.58 14.79 -12.08
CA ALA A 181 -9.14 13.96 -13.20
C ALA A 181 -7.89 14.56 -13.85
N VAL A 182 -6.86 13.74 -14.02
CA VAL A 182 -5.58 14.11 -14.63
C VAL A 182 -5.42 13.34 -15.93
N ALA A 183 -5.22 14.07 -17.03
CA ALA A 183 -5.03 13.47 -18.35
C ALA A 183 -3.84 14.10 -19.05
N ARG A 184 -3.06 13.26 -19.76
CA ARG A 184 -2.03 13.74 -20.67
C ARG A 184 -2.62 14.10 -22.03
N TYR A 185 -2.00 15.05 -22.70
CA TYR A 185 -2.28 15.39 -24.08
C TYR A 185 -1.00 15.86 -24.78
N PHE A 186 -1.02 15.84 -26.11
CA PHE A 186 0.06 16.38 -26.93
C PHE A 186 -0.43 17.65 -27.62
N VAL A 187 0.38 18.70 -27.55
CA VAL A 187 0.08 19.99 -28.21
C VAL A 187 1.20 20.36 -29.17
N ARG A 188 0.88 20.99 -30.30
CA ARG A 188 1.88 21.48 -31.25
C ARG A 188 2.79 22.50 -30.56
N LYS A 189 4.11 22.36 -30.76
CA LYS A 189 5.09 23.30 -30.21
C LYS A 189 4.80 24.73 -30.64
N GLY A 190 4.87 25.66 -29.69
CA GLY A 190 4.59 27.09 -29.92
C GLY A 190 3.11 27.47 -29.88
N VAL A 191 2.19 26.51 -29.67
CA VAL A 191 0.78 26.80 -29.40
C VAL A 191 0.58 26.94 -27.89
N GLU A 192 0.12 28.11 -27.47
CA GLU A 192 -0.34 28.32 -26.10
C GLU A 192 -1.83 27.99 -26.01
N ILE A 193 -2.15 26.94 -25.26
CA ILE A 193 -3.52 26.66 -24.84
C ILE A 193 -3.73 27.48 -23.56
N SER A 194 -4.41 28.63 -23.67
CA SER A 194 -4.88 29.36 -22.48
C SER A 194 -5.90 28.50 -21.72
N GLU A 195 -6.10 28.75 -20.43
CA GLU A 195 -7.15 28.14 -19.61
C GLU A 195 -8.50 28.25 -20.32
N PHE A 196 -8.96 27.17 -20.95
CA PHE A 196 -10.28 27.11 -21.53
C PHE A 196 -11.15 26.28 -20.61
N ASP A 197 -12.18 26.92 -20.05
CA ASP A 197 -13.32 26.25 -19.42
C ASP A 197 -14.07 25.32 -20.40
N ASP A 198 -13.71 25.30 -21.70
CA ASP A 198 -14.40 24.55 -22.73
C ASP A 198 -13.42 23.82 -23.68
N HIS A 199 -13.34 22.49 -23.52
CA HIS A 199 -12.65 21.58 -24.43
C HIS A 199 -13.07 21.75 -25.91
N ALA A 200 -14.27 22.25 -26.19
CA ALA A 200 -14.77 22.46 -27.54
C ALA A 200 -14.04 23.60 -28.30
N LYS A 201 -13.31 24.47 -27.59
CA LYS A 201 -12.54 25.57 -28.19
C LYS A 201 -11.14 25.17 -28.65
N LEU A 202 -10.70 23.95 -28.34
CA LEU A 202 -9.41 23.44 -28.79
C LEU A 202 -9.42 23.14 -30.29
N ASN A 203 -8.51 23.76 -31.03
CA ASN A 203 -8.30 23.42 -32.43
C ASN A 203 -7.79 21.97 -32.54
N ARG A 204 -8.61 21.11 -33.17
CA ARG A 204 -8.33 19.67 -33.31
C ARG A 204 -7.01 19.37 -34.04
N SER A 205 -6.47 20.28 -34.84
CA SER A 205 -5.19 20.06 -35.55
C SER A 205 -3.95 20.25 -34.67
N ASP A 206 -4.09 20.91 -33.52
CA ASP A 206 -2.98 21.27 -32.63
C ASP A 206 -3.03 20.52 -31.30
N TYR A 207 -4.05 19.69 -31.10
CA TYR A 207 -4.30 18.93 -29.88
C TYR A 207 -4.55 17.46 -30.18
N ILE A 208 -3.83 16.58 -29.48
CA ILE A 208 -4.03 15.14 -29.52
C ILE A 208 -4.22 14.64 -28.09
N SER A 209 -5.34 13.98 -27.80
CA SER A 209 -5.58 13.40 -26.48
C SER A 209 -4.68 12.17 -26.28
N GLY A 210 -3.87 12.15 -25.21
CA GLY A 210 -3.06 10.99 -24.85
C GLY A 210 -3.84 10.05 -23.93
N ARG A 211 -4.96 9.51 -24.44
CA ARG A 211 -5.93 8.70 -23.69
C ARG A 211 -5.29 7.47 -23.04
N ASN A 212 -5.91 6.96 -21.97
CA ASN A 212 -5.59 5.64 -21.42
C ASN A 212 -5.95 4.49 -22.40
N SER A 213 -5.61 3.25 -22.06
CA SER A 213 -5.83 2.06 -22.90
C SER A 213 -7.21 1.40 -22.73
N GLY A 214 -8.10 1.98 -21.93
CA GLY A 214 -9.44 1.46 -21.62
C GLY A 214 -10.36 1.30 -22.83
N ILE A 215 -11.50 0.65 -22.62
CA ILE A 215 -12.54 0.46 -23.66
C ILE A 215 -13.44 1.69 -23.85
N CYS A 216 -13.57 2.53 -22.81
CA CYS A 216 -14.40 3.74 -22.81
C CYS A 216 -13.73 4.94 -23.49
N GLN A 217 -13.41 4.80 -24.78
CA GLN A 217 -12.59 5.77 -25.52
C GLN A 217 -13.37 6.97 -26.06
N ASP A 218 -14.70 7.01 -26.03
CA ASP A 218 -15.39 8.07 -26.77
C ASP A 218 -15.23 9.44 -26.13
N LYS A 219 -15.51 9.67 -24.83
CA LYS A 219 -15.48 11.08 -24.32
C LYS A 219 -15.03 11.32 -22.88
N MET A 220 -15.37 10.49 -21.90
CA MET A 220 -15.32 10.96 -20.49
C MET A 220 -14.36 10.22 -19.57
N VAL A 221 -13.89 9.02 -19.94
CA VAL A 221 -13.06 8.17 -19.07
C VAL A 221 -11.65 7.98 -19.64
N ASN A 222 -11.02 9.07 -20.08
CA ASN A 222 -9.70 9.06 -20.72
C ASN A 222 -8.53 9.40 -19.78
N GLN A 223 -8.83 9.64 -18.50
CA GLN A 223 -7.88 10.07 -17.49
C GLN A 223 -6.85 8.99 -17.13
N TYR A 224 -5.70 9.43 -16.66
CA TYR A 224 -4.63 8.61 -16.11
C TYR A 224 -4.83 8.40 -14.60
N PHE A 225 -5.29 9.44 -13.93
CA PHE A 225 -5.71 9.41 -12.54
C PHE A 225 -7.08 10.09 -12.46
N GLY A 226 -8.02 9.46 -11.77
CA GLY A 226 -9.37 9.97 -11.57
C GLY A 226 -9.84 9.52 -10.20
N ILE A 227 -9.71 10.41 -9.21
CA ILE A 227 -10.05 10.14 -7.82
C ILE A 227 -10.78 11.35 -7.26
N GLY A 228 -11.77 11.10 -6.41
CA GLY A 228 -12.53 12.12 -5.71
C GLY A 228 -12.16 12.21 -4.23
N SER A 229 -13.19 12.25 -3.40
CA SER A 229 -13.10 12.31 -1.95
C SER A 229 -12.33 11.14 -1.33
N GLU A 230 -12.29 9.99 -2.01
CA GLU A 230 -11.66 8.75 -1.57
C GLU A 230 -10.12 8.77 -1.60
N THR A 231 -9.49 9.82 -2.14
CA THR A 231 -8.03 9.91 -2.31
C THR A 231 -7.23 9.67 -1.02
N ARG A 232 -7.74 10.07 0.15
CA ARG A 232 -6.94 10.14 1.39
C ARG A 232 -6.53 8.79 1.96
N LYS A 233 -7.39 7.77 1.86
CA LYS A 233 -7.12 6.41 2.37
C LYS A 233 -7.05 5.35 1.27
N THR A 234 -6.98 5.76 0.00
CA THR A 234 -6.80 4.85 -1.14
C THR A 234 -5.32 4.70 -1.46
N ALA A 235 -4.82 3.47 -1.52
CA ALA A 235 -3.44 3.24 -1.92
C ALA A 235 -3.28 3.41 -3.43
N THR A 236 -2.37 4.29 -3.85
CA THR A 236 -2.09 4.60 -5.26
C THR A 236 -0.69 4.18 -5.70
N TYR A 237 0.06 3.50 -4.83
CA TYR A 237 1.41 3.06 -5.15
C TYR A 237 1.37 1.94 -6.20
N ILE A 238 2.34 1.96 -7.10
CA ILE A 238 2.55 0.92 -8.12
C ILE A 238 3.76 0.09 -7.67
N PRO A 239 3.63 -1.23 -7.49
CA PRO A 239 4.72 -2.06 -6.99
C PRO A 239 5.88 -2.13 -7.99
N ASP A 240 7.10 -2.29 -7.51
CA ASP A 240 8.23 -2.59 -8.39
C ASP A 240 8.10 -3.98 -9.02
N PRO A 241 8.61 -4.19 -10.25
CA PRO A 241 9.32 -3.23 -11.09
C PRO A 241 8.41 -2.38 -11.99
N TYR A 242 7.11 -2.30 -11.70
CA TYR A 242 6.12 -1.73 -12.62
C TYR A 242 6.01 -0.21 -12.52
N GLY A 243 5.61 0.46 -13.60
CA GLY A 243 5.34 1.91 -13.58
C GLY A 243 4.53 2.38 -14.80
N ILE A 244 3.77 3.47 -14.65
CA ILE A 244 3.07 4.09 -15.79
C ILE A 244 4.10 4.93 -16.54
N GLU A 245 4.48 4.51 -17.74
CA GLU A 245 5.45 5.19 -18.58
C GLU A 245 4.85 6.48 -19.18
N ILE A 246 5.59 7.58 -19.07
CA ILE A 246 5.26 8.87 -19.68
C ILE A 246 6.51 9.51 -20.31
N GLY A 247 6.31 10.50 -21.18
CA GLY A 247 7.41 11.22 -21.82
C GLY A 247 8.29 10.37 -22.74
N ASN A 248 7.81 9.22 -23.20
CA ASN A 248 8.53 8.37 -24.16
C ASN A 248 8.64 9.11 -25.52
N PRO A 249 9.86 9.44 -25.99
CA PRO A 249 10.04 10.16 -27.25
C PRO A 249 9.46 9.44 -28.48
N ALA A 250 9.29 8.11 -28.42
CA ALA A 250 8.69 7.32 -29.49
C ALA A 250 7.16 7.46 -29.56
N GLU A 251 6.49 7.85 -28.46
CA GLU A 251 5.05 8.08 -28.42
C GLU A 251 4.66 9.53 -28.74
N ILE A 252 5.58 10.48 -28.58
CA ILE A 252 5.31 11.90 -28.80
C ILE A 252 5.35 12.20 -30.31
N PRO A 253 4.25 12.69 -30.92
CA PRO A 253 4.23 12.99 -32.35
C PRO A 253 5.22 14.10 -32.74
N SER A 254 5.80 13.99 -33.94
CA SER A 254 6.74 14.99 -34.44
C SER A 254 6.11 16.39 -34.50
N GLY A 255 6.80 17.38 -33.93
CA GLY A 255 6.30 18.76 -33.81
C GLY A 255 5.36 19.01 -32.63
N PHE A 256 5.11 18.00 -31.78
CA PHE A 256 4.31 18.13 -30.57
C PHE A 256 5.17 18.04 -29.30
N GLU A 257 4.58 18.43 -28.18
CA GLU A 257 5.09 18.26 -26.82
C GLU A 257 4.00 17.65 -25.93
N GLU A 258 4.41 16.78 -25.00
CA GLU A 258 3.51 16.19 -23.99
C GLU A 258 3.25 17.21 -22.87
N LYS A 259 1.96 17.38 -22.51
CA LYS A 259 1.48 18.25 -21.44
C LYS A 259 0.35 17.58 -20.66
N TRP A 260 -0.02 18.21 -19.55
CA TRP A 260 -0.98 17.68 -18.59
C TRP A 260 -2.14 18.64 -18.37
N MET A 261 -3.33 18.07 -18.27
CA MET A 261 -4.57 18.74 -17.92
C MET A 261 -5.08 18.18 -16.60
N LEU A 262 -5.60 19.08 -15.76
CA LEU A 262 -6.23 18.79 -14.49
C LEU A 262 -7.67 19.31 -14.51
N ASN A 263 -8.64 18.41 -14.44
CA ASN A 263 -10.02 18.78 -14.14
C ASN A 263 -10.25 18.76 -12.63
N VAL A 264 -10.81 19.85 -12.11
CA VAL A 264 -11.21 19.97 -10.70
C VAL A 264 -12.69 20.25 -10.62
N HIS A 265 -13.44 19.25 -10.14
CA HIS A 265 -14.84 19.38 -9.80
C HIS A 265 -15.00 19.39 -8.27
N ALA A 266 -15.31 20.56 -7.73
CA ALA A 266 -15.44 20.79 -6.29
C ALA A 266 -16.71 21.59 -5.96
N ILE A 267 -17.33 21.25 -4.83
CA ILE A 267 -18.59 21.84 -4.36
C ILE A 267 -18.38 22.32 -2.92
N ASP A 268 -18.70 23.58 -2.66
CA ASP A 268 -18.77 24.08 -1.29
C ASP A 268 -20.09 23.65 -0.66
N THR A 269 -20.03 22.76 0.31
CA THR A 269 -21.21 22.16 0.96
C THR A 269 -21.59 22.88 2.26
N ARG A 270 -20.96 24.02 2.56
CA ARG A 270 -21.29 24.82 3.76
C ARG A 270 -22.65 25.47 3.57
N GLY A 271 -23.53 25.32 4.56
CA GLY A 271 -24.84 25.98 4.58
C GLY A 271 -25.87 25.50 3.57
N VAL A 272 -25.57 24.46 2.78
CA VAL A 272 -26.54 23.86 1.84
C VAL A 272 -27.67 23.15 2.59
N GLU A 273 -28.84 23.06 1.97
CA GLU A 273 -30.01 22.39 2.57
C GLU A 273 -29.78 20.90 2.76
N ASP A 274 -29.18 20.25 1.77
CA ASP A 274 -28.96 18.80 1.70
C ASP A 274 -27.58 18.50 1.12
N LYS A 275 -26.62 18.13 1.99
CA LYS A 275 -25.23 17.88 1.57
C LYS A 275 -25.13 16.72 0.60
N LEU A 276 -25.79 15.60 0.89
CA LEU A 276 -25.73 14.39 0.05
C LEU A 276 -26.34 14.67 -1.32
N GLY A 277 -27.52 15.30 -1.36
CA GLY A 277 -28.15 15.69 -2.62
C GLY A 277 -27.29 16.67 -3.44
N CYS A 278 -26.58 17.61 -2.79
CA CYS A 278 -25.65 18.49 -3.49
C CYS A 278 -24.47 17.72 -4.09
N THR A 279 -23.89 16.76 -3.35
CA THR A 279 -22.76 15.95 -3.83
C THR A 279 -23.16 14.97 -4.93
N GLU A 280 -24.43 14.58 -5.00
CA GLU A 280 -25.03 13.78 -6.07
C GLU A 280 -25.60 14.63 -7.23
N CYS A 281 -25.36 15.95 -7.18
CA CYS A 281 -25.79 16.87 -8.22
C CYS A 281 -27.30 16.81 -8.51
N ARG A 282 -28.13 16.68 -7.46
CA ARG A 282 -29.59 16.53 -7.60
C ARG A 282 -30.23 17.78 -8.20
N ARG A 283 -31.01 17.60 -9.26
CA ARG A 283 -31.49 18.71 -10.11
C ARG A 283 -32.35 19.73 -9.36
N ASP A 284 -33.20 19.27 -8.44
CA ASP A 284 -34.07 20.11 -7.61
C ASP A 284 -33.28 21.05 -6.67
N LEU A 285 -32.06 20.66 -6.27
CA LEU A 285 -31.19 21.49 -5.42
C LEU A 285 -30.39 22.52 -6.21
N PHE A 286 -30.06 22.25 -7.47
CA PHE A 286 -29.35 23.21 -8.33
C PHE A 286 -30.30 24.13 -9.11
N ASN A 287 -31.58 23.78 -9.19
CA ASN A 287 -32.62 24.54 -9.90
C ASN A 287 -32.24 24.88 -11.36
N VAL A 288 -31.64 23.91 -12.05
CA VAL A 288 -31.19 24.04 -13.44
C VAL A 288 -32.12 23.35 -14.43
N THR A 289 -32.25 23.94 -15.62
CA THR A 289 -33.06 23.44 -16.74
C THR A 289 -32.25 23.20 -18.01
N ILE A 290 -31.01 23.70 -18.05
CA ILE A 290 -30.04 23.53 -19.13
C ILE A 290 -28.73 22.99 -18.56
N ASP A 291 -28.02 22.19 -19.35
CA ASP A 291 -26.68 21.71 -19.03
C ASP A 291 -25.59 22.77 -19.27
N GLY A 292 -24.35 22.45 -18.90
CA GLY A 292 -23.20 23.34 -19.10
C GLY A 292 -22.86 23.67 -20.56
N TYR A 293 -23.50 23.00 -21.53
CA TYR A 293 -23.38 23.29 -22.96
C TYR A 293 -24.56 24.09 -23.50
N GLY A 294 -25.47 24.54 -22.63
CA GLY A 294 -26.68 25.27 -22.99
C GLY A 294 -27.80 24.41 -23.59
N ARG A 295 -27.73 23.08 -23.45
CA ARG A 295 -28.76 22.17 -23.97
C ARG A 295 -29.83 21.90 -22.91
N PRO A 296 -31.11 21.86 -23.26
CA PRO A 296 -32.17 21.53 -22.31
C PRO A 296 -31.97 20.16 -21.67
N LEU A 297 -32.17 20.09 -20.34
CA LEU A 297 -32.21 18.84 -19.61
C LEU A 297 -33.51 18.10 -19.90
N ARG A 298 -33.43 16.77 -19.99
CA ARG A 298 -34.62 15.93 -20.15
C ARG A 298 -35.50 16.02 -18.89
N PRO A 299 -36.84 16.04 -19.02
CA PRO A 299 -37.74 16.11 -17.88
C PRO A 299 -37.48 15.03 -16.82
N GLU A 300 -37.15 13.81 -17.26
CA GLU A 300 -36.88 12.64 -16.43
C GLU A 300 -35.49 12.61 -15.79
N TYR A 301 -34.59 13.53 -16.15
CA TYR A 301 -33.25 13.59 -15.55
C TYR A 301 -33.33 14.17 -14.13
N LYS A 302 -33.03 13.31 -13.14
CA LYS A 302 -33.17 13.60 -11.71
C LYS A 302 -31.95 14.33 -11.12
N GLY A 303 -30.76 14.11 -11.67
CA GLY A 303 -29.52 14.69 -11.19
C GLY A 303 -28.29 14.02 -11.80
N GLY A 304 -27.11 14.59 -11.57
CA GLY A 304 -25.83 14.08 -12.05
C GLY A 304 -24.97 15.14 -12.76
N LEU A 305 -24.04 14.68 -13.59
CA LEU A 305 -23.01 15.44 -14.31
C LEU A 305 -23.55 16.68 -15.06
N LEU A 306 -24.80 16.65 -15.52
CA LEU A 306 -25.38 17.78 -16.26
C LEU A 306 -25.92 18.89 -15.35
N CYS A 307 -25.97 18.69 -14.02
CA CYS A 307 -26.57 19.64 -13.08
C CYS A 307 -25.54 20.50 -12.32
N CYS A 308 -24.37 19.97 -12.00
CA CYS A 308 -23.33 20.62 -11.20
C CYS A 308 -22.14 21.08 -12.07
N TYR A 309 -22.42 21.83 -13.13
CA TYR A 309 -21.36 22.42 -13.95
C TYR A 309 -20.81 23.71 -13.32
N ASN A 310 -19.70 24.20 -13.85
CA ASN A 310 -19.01 25.39 -13.36
C ASN A 310 -19.95 26.60 -13.21
N GLY A 311 -19.93 27.25 -12.04
CA GLY A 311 -20.72 28.45 -11.76
C GLY A 311 -22.14 28.19 -11.27
N THR A 312 -22.60 26.93 -11.23
CA THR A 312 -23.86 26.57 -10.58
C THR A 312 -23.75 26.68 -9.05
N GLN A 313 -24.90 26.73 -8.37
CA GLN A 313 -24.95 26.83 -6.92
C GLN A 313 -26.04 25.92 -6.37
N CYS A 314 -25.67 25.06 -5.42
CA CYS A 314 -26.59 24.23 -4.68
C CYS A 314 -27.40 25.08 -3.68
N LYS A 315 -28.67 24.72 -3.49
CA LYS A 315 -29.61 25.44 -2.64
C LYS A 315 -29.11 25.57 -1.20
N LEU A 316 -29.11 26.81 -0.72
CA LEU A 316 -28.72 27.18 0.64
C LEU A 316 -29.90 27.16 1.60
N LYS A 317 -29.61 26.86 2.88
CA LYS A 317 -30.55 27.08 3.97
C LYS A 317 -30.89 28.57 4.06
N GLN A 318 -32.16 28.86 4.32
CA GLN A 318 -32.64 30.24 4.43
C GLN A 318 -31.83 31.04 5.45
N GLY A 319 -31.33 32.21 5.03
CA GLY A 319 -30.56 33.12 5.88
C GLY A 319 -29.10 32.71 6.12
N PHE A 320 -28.60 31.64 5.48
CA PHE A 320 -27.18 31.30 5.56
C PHE A 320 -26.35 32.25 4.69
N GLU A 321 -25.45 32.98 5.34
CA GLU A 321 -24.40 33.76 4.68
C GLU A 321 -23.04 33.18 5.06
N GLY A 322 -22.14 33.09 4.09
CA GLY A 322 -20.80 32.59 4.34
C GLY A 322 -19.79 33.22 3.40
N VAL A 323 -18.57 33.38 3.91
CA VAL A 323 -17.47 33.96 3.14
C VAL A 323 -17.01 33.01 2.04
N ARG A 324 -16.56 33.60 0.93
CA ARG A 324 -15.84 32.86 -0.10
C ARG A 324 -14.48 32.44 0.45
N ARG A 325 -14.06 31.21 0.15
CA ARG A 325 -12.76 30.65 0.55
C ARG A 325 -11.94 30.33 -0.69
N THR A 326 -10.64 30.60 -0.60
CA THR A 326 -9.65 30.22 -1.60
C THR A 326 -9.16 28.81 -1.29
N ASN A 327 -9.16 27.96 -2.31
CA ASN A 327 -8.71 26.58 -2.22
C ASN A 327 -7.76 26.26 -3.38
N TYR A 328 -6.98 25.19 -3.18
CA TYR A 328 -6.10 24.59 -4.17
C TYR A 328 -6.24 23.08 -4.14
N VAL A 329 -5.97 22.43 -5.27
CA VAL A 329 -5.72 20.99 -5.31
C VAL A 329 -4.22 20.79 -5.23
N ARG A 330 -3.74 20.21 -4.13
CA ARG A 330 -2.35 19.78 -3.96
C ARG A 330 -2.22 18.35 -4.43
N TYR A 331 -1.29 18.08 -5.33
CA TYR A 331 -1.00 16.72 -5.79
C TYR A 331 0.47 16.36 -5.60
N THR A 332 0.70 15.16 -5.07
CA THR A 332 2.02 14.58 -4.83
C THR A 332 2.25 13.44 -5.81
N VAL A 333 3.28 13.57 -6.64
CA VAL A 333 3.65 12.58 -7.65
C VAL A 333 4.96 11.93 -7.25
N LYS A 334 5.03 10.60 -7.35
CA LYS A 334 6.27 9.83 -7.24
C LYS A 334 6.60 9.17 -8.55
N TRP A 335 7.88 9.11 -8.90
CA TRP A 335 8.33 8.49 -10.15
C TRP A 335 9.77 7.98 -10.03
N VAL A 336 10.18 7.16 -10.99
CA VAL A 336 11.57 6.76 -11.23
C VAL A 336 11.93 7.11 -12.67
N ASP A 337 13.22 7.27 -12.95
CA ASP A 337 13.68 7.41 -14.33
C ASP A 337 13.45 6.08 -15.08
N MET A 338 13.03 6.16 -16.35
CA MET A 338 12.85 4.95 -17.16
C MET A 338 14.21 4.33 -17.50
N ASP A 339 14.33 3.03 -17.26
CA ASP A 339 15.44 2.20 -17.72
C ASP A 339 14.94 0.79 -18.04
N SER A 340 15.84 -0.11 -18.43
CA SER A 340 15.49 -1.49 -18.80
C SER A 340 14.99 -2.37 -17.65
N SER A 341 15.10 -1.92 -16.40
CA SER A 341 14.62 -2.63 -15.21
C SER A 341 13.15 -2.35 -14.91
N VAL A 342 12.61 -1.23 -15.41
CA VAL A 342 11.21 -0.84 -15.21
C VAL A 342 10.31 -1.51 -16.25
N LEU A 343 9.21 -2.10 -15.80
CA LEU A 343 8.19 -2.69 -16.67
C LEU A 343 6.99 -1.73 -16.82
N PRO A 344 6.72 -1.21 -18.03
CA PRO A 344 5.59 -0.31 -18.24
C PRO A 344 4.26 -1.04 -18.03
N VAL A 345 3.30 -0.34 -17.43
CA VAL A 345 1.91 -0.79 -17.32
C VAL A 345 0.96 0.11 -18.08
N LYS A 346 -0.12 -0.48 -18.57
CA LYS A 346 -1.22 0.21 -19.23
C LYS A 346 -2.38 0.40 -18.27
N ILE A 347 -3.05 1.53 -18.41
CA ILE A 347 -4.20 1.91 -17.61
C ILE A 347 -5.47 1.50 -18.36
N TYR A 348 -6.35 0.77 -17.68
CA TYR A 348 -7.70 0.49 -18.17
C TYR A 348 -8.71 0.93 -17.12
N ILE A 349 -9.73 1.64 -17.55
CA ILE A 349 -10.85 2.04 -16.69
C ILE A 349 -12.11 1.46 -17.30
N PHE A 350 -12.83 0.66 -16.52
CA PHE A 350 -14.11 0.06 -16.90
C PHE A 350 -15.25 0.84 -16.28
N ASP A 351 -16.38 0.87 -16.98
CA ASP A 351 -17.58 1.61 -16.57
C ASP A 351 -18.77 0.64 -16.55
N ILE A 352 -19.42 0.52 -15.39
CA ILE A 352 -20.59 -0.35 -15.21
C ILE A 352 -21.78 0.02 -16.10
N THR A 353 -21.78 1.23 -16.67
CA THR A 353 -22.83 1.72 -17.56
C THR A 353 -22.58 1.42 -19.04
N ASP A 354 -21.47 0.76 -19.38
CA ASP A 354 -21.21 0.34 -20.75
C ASP A 354 -22.32 -0.59 -21.26
N ALA A 355 -23.01 -0.13 -22.30
CA ALA A 355 -24.13 -0.85 -22.91
C ALA A 355 -23.70 -1.72 -24.11
N TRP A 356 -22.41 -1.77 -24.42
CA TRP A 356 -21.92 -2.56 -25.54
C TRP A 356 -22.20 -4.06 -25.34
N LYS A 357 -22.62 -4.72 -26.43
CA LYS A 357 -22.84 -6.16 -26.47
C LYS A 357 -22.25 -6.73 -27.75
N ARG A 358 -21.40 -7.74 -27.60
CA ARG A 358 -20.91 -8.50 -28.74
C ARG A 358 -22.05 -9.22 -29.44
N THR A 359 -22.17 -9.02 -30.76
CA THR A 359 -23.09 -9.82 -31.57
C THR A 359 -22.42 -11.15 -31.92
N ARG A 360 -23.19 -12.26 -31.93
CA ARG A 360 -22.66 -13.63 -32.16
C ARG A 360 -21.89 -13.80 -33.47
N ASN A 361 -22.12 -12.93 -34.45
CA ASN A 361 -21.48 -12.97 -35.76
C ASN A 361 -20.31 -11.97 -35.91
N SER A 362 -19.95 -11.24 -34.85
CA SER A 362 -18.84 -10.28 -34.88
C SER A 362 -17.53 -10.91 -34.38
N THR A 363 -16.53 -10.91 -35.25
CA THR A 363 -15.12 -11.20 -34.92
C THR A 363 -14.39 -9.95 -34.42
N GLY A 364 -15.01 -8.77 -34.55
CA GLY A 364 -14.45 -7.49 -34.13
C GLY A 364 -14.51 -7.33 -32.62
N ILE A 365 -13.33 -7.30 -32.01
CA ILE A 365 -13.14 -6.91 -30.60
C ILE A 365 -13.15 -5.37 -30.47
N ASN A 366 -13.01 -4.64 -31.58
CA ASN A 366 -13.04 -3.18 -31.63
C ASN A 366 -14.43 -2.71 -32.08
N ALA A 367 -15.35 -2.58 -31.14
CA ALA A 367 -16.65 -1.99 -31.39
C ALA A 367 -16.90 -0.82 -30.42
N GLU A 368 -17.79 0.09 -30.83
CA GLU A 368 -18.02 1.35 -30.14
C GLU A 368 -18.68 1.09 -28.78
N HIS A 369 -17.91 1.29 -27.69
CA HIS A 369 -18.39 1.13 -26.32
C HIS A 369 -19.22 2.34 -25.89
N GLN A 370 -20.34 2.09 -25.21
CA GLN A 370 -21.32 3.13 -24.87
C GLN A 370 -21.30 3.43 -23.37
N CYS A 371 -20.16 3.94 -22.89
CA CYS A 371 -19.94 4.28 -21.49
C CYS A 371 -20.63 5.61 -21.15
N ARG A 372 -21.55 5.59 -20.17
CA ARG A 372 -22.37 6.74 -19.75
C ARG A 372 -21.86 7.43 -18.48
N VAL A 373 -20.85 6.87 -17.81
CA VAL A 373 -20.18 7.34 -16.59
C VAL A 373 -21.05 7.26 -15.33
N GLU A 374 -22.30 7.70 -15.41
CA GLU A 374 -23.19 7.81 -14.27
C GLU A 374 -24.53 7.08 -14.48
N TYR A 375 -25.16 6.73 -13.37
CA TYR A 375 -26.50 6.15 -13.34
C TYR A 375 -27.21 6.45 -12.03
N ASP A 376 -28.52 6.27 -12.01
CA ASP A 376 -29.36 6.47 -10.82
C ASP A 376 -29.67 5.13 -10.13
N ILE A 377 -29.85 5.19 -8.80
CA ILE A 377 -30.29 4.09 -7.95
C ILE A 377 -31.68 4.40 -7.39
N GLU A 378 -32.68 3.59 -7.75
CA GLU A 378 -34.03 3.77 -7.21
C GLU A 378 -34.17 3.24 -5.78
N PRO A 379 -34.84 3.97 -4.88
CA PRO A 379 -35.00 3.57 -3.49
C PRO A 379 -35.86 2.31 -3.36
N CYS A 380 -35.52 1.47 -2.38
CA CYS A 380 -36.34 0.35 -1.96
C CYS A 380 -37.37 0.79 -0.90
N ARG A 381 -38.42 0.00 -0.69
CA ARG A 381 -39.32 0.16 0.46
C ARG A 381 -38.80 -0.72 1.60
N ALA A 382 -37.76 -0.28 2.31
CA ALA A 382 -37.30 -0.98 3.51
C ALA A 382 -38.34 -0.82 4.63
N THR A 383 -38.74 -1.94 5.26
CA THR A 383 -39.71 -1.94 6.37
C THR A 383 -39.05 -1.79 7.74
N GLY A 384 -37.74 -1.51 7.77
CA GLY A 384 -36.97 -1.32 9.00
C GLY A 384 -36.60 -2.62 9.73
N LEU A 385 -36.71 -3.78 9.06
CA LEU A 385 -36.16 -5.04 9.55
C LEU A 385 -34.73 -5.20 9.01
N ALA A 386 -33.82 -5.68 9.88
CA ALA A 386 -32.38 -5.62 9.72
C ALA A 386 -31.79 -6.54 8.62
N ASP A 387 -32.61 -7.09 7.71
CA ASP A 387 -32.18 -8.08 6.71
C ASP A 387 -32.88 -7.91 5.33
N ASP A 388 -33.45 -6.73 5.04
CA ASP A 388 -34.29 -6.49 3.84
C ASP A 388 -33.51 -6.40 2.50
N GLY A 389 -32.20 -6.72 2.44
CA GLY A 389 -31.48 -6.90 1.15
C GLY A 389 -31.57 -5.72 0.16
N CYS A 390 -31.70 -4.49 0.65
CA CYS A 390 -31.84 -3.27 -0.16
C CYS A 390 -30.52 -2.84 -0.82
N VAL A 391 -30.00 -3.68 -1.71
CA VAL A 391 -28.78 -3.44 -2.48
C VAL A 391 -29.12 -3.45 -3.98
N ASP A 392 -28.60 -2.48 -4.73
CA ASP A 392 -28.58 -2.48 -6.19
C ASP A 392 -27.27 -3.12 -6.62
N THR A 393 -27.35 -4.36 -7.11
CA THR A 393 -26.20 -5.05 -7.69
C THR A 393 -26.29 -4.94 -9.20
N ARG A 394 -25.36 -4.21 -9.80
CA ARG A 394 -25.22 -4.16 -11.27
C ARG A 394 -24.06 -5.04 -11.71
N ARG A 395 -24.29 -5.78 -12.79
CA ARG A 395 -23.26 -6.61 -13.43
C ARG A 395 -23.29 -6.46 -14.93
N ILE A 396 -22.10 -6.33 -15.53
CA ILE A 396 -21.92 -6.36 -16.98
C ILE A 396 -20.78 -7.32 -17.36
N SER A 397 -20.83 -7.82 -18.59
CA SER A 397 -19.77 -8.62 -19.20
C SER A 397 -18.94 -7.74 -20.12
N LEU A 398 -17.61 -7.83 -20.00
CA LEU A 398 -16.64 -7.04 -20.75
C LEU A 398 -15.67 -7.97 -21.48
N ASP A 399 -15.69 -7.95 -22.81
CA ASP A 399 -14.72 -8.70 -23.63
C ASP A 399 -13.42 -7.92 -23.72
N MET A 400 -12.30 -8.52 -23.29
CA MET A 400 -11.03 -7.81 -23.19
C MET A 400 -10.33 -7.66 -24.54
N PRO A 401 -10.07 -6.43 -25.03
CA PRO A 401 -9.32 -6.19 -26.27
C PRO A 401 -7.80 -6.36 -26.10
N PHE A 402 -7.34 -6.70 -24.90
CA PHE A 402 -5.95 -6.81 -24.53
C PHE A 402 -5.72 -8.09 -23.71
N GLY A 403 -4.46 -8.47 -23.55
CA GLY A 403 -4.04 -9.45 -22.57
C GLY A 403 -2.87 -8.93 -21.74
N GLY A 404 -2.53 -9.62 -20.67
CA GLY A 404 -1.43 -9.26 -19.78
C GLY A 404 -1.71 -9.66 -18.34
N TYR A 405 -0.93 -9.13 -17.40
CA TYR A 405 -0.99 -9.47 -15.98
C TYR A 405 -1.54 -8.32 -15.15
N LEU A 406 -2.56 -8.60 -14.35
CA LEU A 406 -3.17 -7.61 -13.47
C LEU A 406 -2.24 -7.30 -12.28
N ILE A 407 -1.84 -6.04 -12.13
CA ILE A 407 -0.88 -5.58 -11.11
C ILE A 407 -1.55 -4.78 -10.01
N TYR A 408 -2.62 -4.06 -10.35
CA TYR A 408 -3.33 -3.14 -9.47
C TYR A 408 -4.80 -3.09 -9.89
N GLY A 409 -5.70 -2.99 -8.92
CA GLY A 409 -7.11 -2.72 -9.16
C GLY A 409 -7.74 -1.89 -8.05
N VAL A 410 -8.62 -0.94 -8.40
CA VAL A 410 -9.40 -0.16 -7.42
C VAL A 410 -10.71 0.29 -8.06
N GLY A 411 -11.78 0.30 -7.27
CA GLY A 411 -13.07 0.86 -7.66
C GLY A 411 -13.16 2.34 -7.31
N HIS A 412 -14.04 3.05 -8.00
CA HIS A 412 -14.48 4.40 -7.69
C HIS A 412 -16.00 4.37 -7.57
N GLU A 413 -16.48 4.73 -6.39
CA GLU A 413 -17.90 4.77 -6.02
C GLU A 413 -18.20 6.12 -5.35
N HIS A 414 -19.43 6.59 -5.51
CA HIS A 414 -19.98 7.70 -4.74
C HIS A 414 -20.61 7.22 -3.44
N ALA A 415 -20.95 8.15 -2.54
CA ALA A 415 -21.66 7.84 -1.31
C ALA A 415 -22.93 7.01 -1.60
N GLY A 416 -23.16 5.98 -0.77
CA GLY A 416 -24.15 4.94 -1.03
C GLY A 416 -23.54 3.65 -1.61
N GLY A 417 -22.33 3.71 -2.20
CA GLY A 417 -21.59 2.53 -2.65
C GLY A 417 -21.27 1.60 -1.49
N THR A 418 -21.34 0.29 -1.73
CA THR A 418 -21.07 -0.76 -0.75
C THR A 418 -19.98 -1.73 -1.20
N GLY A 419 -19.55 -1.65 -2.47
CA GLY A 419 -18.39 -2.39 -2.95
C GLY A 419 -18.50 -2.80 -4.42
N SER A 420 -17.32 -3.01 -4.99
CA SER A 420 -17.13 -3.37 -6.39
C SER A 420 -16.20 -4.57 -6.52
N ALA A 421 -16.37 -5.33 -7.60
CA ALA A 421 -15.53 -6.48 -7.89
C ALA A 421 -15.42 -6.77 -9.38
N LEU A 422 -14.26 -7.31 -9.75
CA LEU A 422 -13.96 -7.83 -11.07
C LEU A 422 -13.80 -9.33 -10.96
N TYR A 423 -14.56 -10.07 -11.76
CA TYR A 423 -14.57 -11.54 -11.77
C TYR A 423 -14.18 -12.07 -13.15
N ARG A 424 -13.73 -13.32 -13.18
CA ARG A 424 -13.76 -14.13 -14.39
C ARG A 424 -15.18 -14.61 -14.69
N GLU A 425 -15.40 -15.07 -15.91
CA GLU A 425 -16.67 -15.65 -16.34
C GLU A 425 -17.09 -16.88 -15.50
N ASP A 426 -16.12 -17.63 -14.96
CA ASP A 426 -16.37 -18.76 -14.05
C ASP A 426 -16.71 -18.37 -12.60
N GLY A 427 -16.83 -17.06 -12.32
CA GLY A 427 -17.21 -16.52 -11.03
C GLY A 427 -16.04 -16.35 -10.05
N ARG A 428 -14.80 -16.70 -10.41
CA ARG A 428 -13.64 -16.42 -9.54
C ARG A 428 -13.36 -14.92 -9.48
N VAL A 429 -13.26 -14.39 -8.26
CA VAL A 429 -12.85 -13.00 -8.00
C VAL A 429 -11.41 -12.80 -8.45
N MET A 430 -11.17 -11.76 -9.24
CA MET A 430 -9.84 -11.28 -9.59
C MET A 430 -9.39 -10.16 -8.67
N CYS A 431 -10.27 -9.17 -8.48
CA CYS A 431 -10.04 -8.05 -7.56
C CYS A 431 -11.37 -7.58 -6.98
N SER A 432 -11.32 -7.10 -5.73
CA SER A 432 -12.44 -6.43 -5.07
C SER A 432 -11.96 -5.11 -4.50
N SER A 433 -12.86 -4.13 -4.44
CA SER A 433 -12.60 -2.81 -3.89
C SER A 433 -13.82 -2.33 -3.12
N PHE A 434 -13.62 -2.03 -1.84
CA PHE A 434 -14.67 -1.67 -0.89
C PHE A 434 -14.45 -0.24 -0.38
N PRO A 435 -15.53 0.55 -0.23
CA PRO A 435 -15.45 1.89 0.31
C PRO A 435 -15.15 1.88 1.80
N THR A 436 -14.33 2.85 2.23
CA THR A 436 -14.10 3.20 3.62
C THR A 436 -14.84 4.50 3.89
N TYR A 437 -15.83 4.45 4.78
CA TYR A 437 -16.56 5.63 5.23
C TYR A 437 -15.88 6.25 6.45
N GLY A 438 -15.94 7.58 6.55
CA GLY A 438 -15.51 8.28 7.76
C GLY A 438 -16.50 8.15 8.91
N GLU A 439 -16.06 8.49 10.11
CA GLU A 439 -16.85 8.43 11.36
C GLU A 439 -16.76 9.72 12.21
N GLY A 440 -15.94 10.68 11.80
CA GLY A 440 -15.65 11.95 12.48
C GLY A 440 -15.88 13.16 11.58
N GLU A 441 -15.15 14.25 11.85
CA GLU A 441 -15.32 15.54 11.15
C GLU A 441 -13.99 16.06 10.57
N GLU A 442 -12.88 15.47 10.97
CA GLU A 442 -11.54 15.82 10.52
C GLU A 442 -11.26 15.35 9.08
N PRO A 443 -10.38 16.06 8.34
CA PRO A 443 -9.99 15.66 6.99
C PRO A 443 -9.51 14.22 6.90
N GLY A 444 -10.21 13.40 6.11
CA GLY A 444 -9.91 11.98 5.92
C GLY A 444 -10.67 11.04 6.84
N ASN A 445 -11.59 11.56 7.66
CA ASN A 445 -12.47 10.76 8.49
C ASN A 445 -13.91 11.27 8.51
N GLU A 446 -14.35 12.03 7.50
CA GLU A 446 -15.66 12.69 7.53
C GLU A 446 -16.84 11.71 7.45
N ALA A 447 -17.73 11.78 8.44
CA ALA A 447 -18.90 10.91 8.55
C ALA A 447 -19.83 11.04 7.34
N GLY A 448 -20.24 9.89 6.80
CA GLY A 448 -21.13 9.83 5.62
C GLY A 448 -20.42 10.06 4.28
N TYR A 449 -19.11 10.28 4.27
CA TYR A 449 -18.31 10.39 3.05
C TYR A 449 -17.42 9.17 2.86
N ILE A 450 -17.22 8.78 1.60
CA ILE A 450 -16.17 7.82 1.24
C ILE A 450 -14.83 8.57 1.31
N VAL A 451 -13.97 8.13 2.21
CA VAL A 451 -12.64 8.71 2.46
C VAL A 451 -11.51 7.82 1.96
N GLY A 452 -11.84 6.63 1.44
CA GLY A 452 -10.91 5.64 0.92
C GLY A 452 -11.61 4.51 0.17
N MET A 453 -10.86 3.81 -0.67
CA MET A 453 -11.24 2.55 -1.30
C MET A 453 -10.15 1.52 -1.04
N THR A 454 -10.52 0.26 -0.80
CA THR A 454 -9.52 -0.80 -0.67
C THR A 454 -8.91 -1.10 -2.04
N THR A 455 -7.59 -1.14 -2.09
CA THR A 455 -6.84 -1.44 -3.32
C THR A 455 -6.49 -2.92 -3.41
N CYS A 456 -6.69 -3.49 -4.58
CA CYS A 456 -6.27 -4.83 -4.93
C CYS A 456 -4.83 -4.84 -5.48
N TYR A 457 -3.96 -5.62 -4.84
CA TYR A 457 -2.59 -5.88 -5.29
C TYR A 457 -2.38 -7.38 -5.48
N PRO A 458 -2.68 -7.93 -6.68
CA PRO A 458 -2.40 -9.32 -6.96
C PRO A 458 -0.89 -9.61 -6.86
N ARG A 459 -0.55 -10.83 -6.47
CA ARG A 459 0.84 -11.30 -6.60
C ARG A 459 1.23 -11.26 -8.10
N PRO A 460 2.41 -10.75 -8.46
CA PRO A 460 2.86 -10.71 -9.86
C PRO A 460 2.68 -12.07 -10.55
N GLY A 461 2.00 -12.07 -11.71
CA GLY A 461 1.72 -13.29 -12.49
C GLY A 461 0.59 -14.17 -11.96
N ALA A 462 -0.04 -13.86 -10.83
CA ALA A 462 -1.13 -14.67 -10.28
C ALA A 462 -2.44 -14.53 -11.08
N ILE A 463 -2.63 -13.40 -11.76
CA ILE A 463 -3.84 -13.10 -12.52
C ILE A 463 -3.43 -12.65 -13.92
N GLU A 464 -3.54 -13.57 -14.87
CA GLU A 464 -3.39 -13.32 -16.29
C GLU A 464 -4.77 -13.08 -16.93
N ILE A 465 -4.86 -12.04 -17.76
CA ILE A 465 -6.01 -11.71 -18.60
C ILE A 465 -5.64 -12.11 -20.03
N SER A 466 -6.45 -12.95 -20.65
CA SER A 466 -6.26 -13.32 -22.04
C SER A 466 -6.96 -12.34 -22.97
N ARG A 467 -6.37 -12.06 -24.14
CA ARG A 467 -7.05 -11.30 -25.19
C ARG A 467 -8.32 -12.06 -25.63
N GLY A 468 -9.45 -11.37 -25.60
CA GLY A 468 -10.77 -11.93 -25.89
C GLY A 468 -11.42 -12.66 -24.71
N GLU A 469 -10.80 -12.66 -23.52
CA GLU A 469 -11.43 -13.15 -22.30
C GLU A 469 -12.59 -12.25 -21.88
N THR A 470 -13.69 -12.86 -21.42
CA THR A 470 -14.83 -12.15 -20.84
C THR A 470 -14.61 -11.97 -19.34
N LEU A 471 -14.56 -10.72 -18.88
CA LEU A 471 -14.57 -10.38 -17.46
C LEU A 471 -15.97 -9.93 -17.04
N ILE A 472 -16.33 -10.15 -15.78
CA ILE A 472 -17.59 -9.67 -15.21
C ILE A 472 -17.29 -8.55 -14.23
N LEU A 473 -17.80 -7.35 -14.51
CA LEU A 473 -17.71 -6.20 -13.62
C LEU A 473 -18.96 -6.10 -12.77
N GLU A 474 -18.81 -5.86 -11.47
CA GLU A 474 -19.91 -5.73 -10.51
C GLU A 474 -19.72 -4.50 -9.62
N PHE A 475 -20.82 -3.79 -9.38
CA PHE A 475 -20.92 -2.68 -8.42
C PHE A 475 -22.16 -2.85 -7.57
N ASN A 476 -22.05 -2.49 -6.29
CA ASN A 476 -23.12 -2.60 -5.31
C ASN A 476 -23.37 -1.23 -4.66
N TYR A 477 -24.65 -0.84 -4.60
CA TYR A 477 -25.09 0.37 -3.94
C TYR A 477 -26.21 0.09 -2.95
N SER A 478 -26.24 0.83 -1.85
CA SER A 478 -27.41 0.90 -0.98
C SER A 478 -28.59 1.49 -1.74
N ARG A 479 -29.76 0.89 -1.56
CA ARG A 479 -31.04 1.39 -2.08
C ARG A 479 -31.93 1.95 -0.98
N ILE A 480 -31.40 2.16 0.23
CA ILE A 480 -32.18 2.70 1.35
C ILE A 480 -32.75 4.07 0.97
N THR A 481 -31.97 4.86 0.25
CA THR A 481 -32.36 6.16 -0.31
C THR A 481 -32.23 6.17 -1.82
N LEU A 482 -32.84 7.17 -2.46
CA LEU A 482 -32.57 7.49 -3.86
C LEU A 482 -31.13 7.99 -3.96
N HIS A 483 -30.39 7.54 -4.97
CA HIS A 483 -29.12 8.14 -5.35
C HIS A 483 -29.16 8.58 -6.81
N THR A 484 -28.68 9.79 -7.12
CA THR A 484 -28.58 10.28 -8.50
C THR A 484 -27.13 10.44 -8.95
N GLY A 485 -26.86 10.15 -10.22
CA GLY A 485 -25.54 10.39 -10.80
C GLY A 485 -24.39 9.65 -10.09
N VAL A 486 -24.64 8.44 -9.59
CA VAL A 486 -23.57 7.61 -8.99
C VAL A 486 -22.68 7.01 -10.07
N MET A 487 -21.42 6.76 -9.73
CA MET A 487 -20.45 6.16 -10.64
C MET A 487 -20.13 4.72 -10.26
N GLY A 488 -19.75 3.93 -11.26
CA GLY A 488 -19.20 2.59 -11.05
C GLY A 488 -18.02 2.39 -11.98
N LEU A 489 -16.89 3.00 -11.64
CA LEU A 489 -15.66 2.93 -12.43
C LEU A 489 -14.65 2.01 -11.78
N PHE A 490 -14.03 1.11 -12.55
CA PHE A 490 -13.01 0.19 -12.02
C PHE A 490 -11.71 0.37 -12.76
N TYR A 491 -10.70 0.87 -12.06
CA TYR A 491 -9.38 1.20 -12.57
C TYR A 491 -8.44 0.01 -12.36
N ILE A 492 -7.76 -0.43 -13.42
CA ILE A 492 -6.74 -1.48 -13.34
C ILE A 492 -5.45 -1.07 -14.05
N LEU A 493 -4.33 -1.61 -13.54
CA LEU A 493 -3.03 -1.58 -14.21
C LEU A 493 -2.68 -2.97 -14.69
N VAL A 494 -2.33 -3.08 -15.96
CA VAL A 494 -1.98 -4.34 -16.61
C VAL A 494 -0.60 -4.23 -17.24
N ALA A 495 0.27 -5.20 -16.92
CA ALA A 495 1.60 -5.33 -17.51
C ALA A 495 1.56 -6.35 -18.66
N ASP A 496 2.21 -6.04 -19.77
CA ASP A 496 2.35 -7.00 -20.88
C ASP A 496 3.36 -8.12 -20.55
N GLN A 497 4.28 -7.87 -19.61
CA GLN A 497 5.37 -8.79 -19.26
C GLN A 497 5.47 -8.98 -17.75
N LEU A 498 5.94 -10.16 -17.34
CA LEU A 498 6.38 -10.41 -15.98
C LEU A 498 7.86 -10.04 -15.81
N PRO A 499 8.29 -9.72 -14.58
CA PRO A 499 9.70 -9.60 -14.25
C PRO A 499 10.38 -10.88 -14.71
N LYS A 500 11.42 -10.74 -15.54
CA LYS A 500 12.28 -11.88 -15.83
C LYS A 500 12.74 -12.43 -14.48
N PRO A 501 12.69 -13.76 -14.27
CA PRO A 501 13.39 -14.33 -13.13
C PRO A 501 14.79 -13.77 -13.21
N ILE A 502 15.22 -13.05 -12.17
CA ILE A 502 16.63 -12.72 -12.05
C ILE A 502 17.27 -14.11 -12.06
N HIS A 503 17.94 -14.47 -13.16
CA HIS A 503 18.97 -15.49 -13.13
C HIS A 503 20.04 -14.88 -12.23
N THR A 504 19.79 -14.87 -10.93
CA THR A 504 20.86 -14.98 -9.97
C THR A 504 21.66 -16.14 -10.49
N LEU A 505 22.96 -15.93 -10.62
CA LEU A 505 23.93 -16.99 -10.76
C LEU A 505 23.66 -18.02 -9.65
N HIS A 506 22.73 -18.95 -9.92
CA HIS A 506 22.50 -20.16 -9.15
C HIS A 506 23.59 -21.19 -9.48
N THR A 507 24.73 -20.72 -9.99
CA THR A 507 25.92 -21.47 -10.36
C THR A 507 27.15 -21.00 -9.57
N VAL A 508 26.97 -20.40 -8.39
CA VAL A 508 28.06 -20.31 -7.38
C VAL A 508 27.61 -20.69 -5.94
N ASN A 509 26.31 -20.91 -5.66
CA ASN A 509 25.89 -21.35 -4.31
C ASN A 509 25.57 -22.85 -4.15
N GLN A 510 25.69 -23.68 -5.19
CA GLN A 510 25.54 -25.15 -5.05
C GLN A 510 26.82 -25.89 -4.59
N ILE A 511 27.90 -25.20 -4.25
CA ILE A 511 29.08 -25.83 -3.60
C ILE A 511 29.13 -25.54 -2.10
N GLN A 512 28.23 -24.74 -1.52
CA GLN A 512 28.35 -24.30 -0.13
C GLN A 512 27.20 -24.66 0.82
N ASP A 513 26.29 -25.54 0.40
CA ASP A 513 25.26 -26.15 1.28
C ASP A 513 25.60 -27.60 1.69
N GLY A 514 26.89 -27.96 1.64
CA GLY A 514 27.41 -29.27 2.03
C GLY A 514 28.15 -29.32 3.37
N ILE A 515 28.28 -28.20 4.09
CA ILE A 515 28.93 -28.19 5.42
C ILE A 515 27.84 -28.05 6.46
N THR A 516 27.37 -29.21 6.93
CA THR A 516 26.38 -29.35 7.99
C THR A 516 26.74 -28.51 9.22
N PRO A 517 25.77 -27.91 9.94
CA PRO A 517 26.00 -27.24 11.22
C PRO A 517 26.67 -28.15 12.28
N ILE A 518 26.63 -29.47 12.05
CA ILE A 518 27.34 -30.49 12.82
C ILE A 518 28.86 -30.39 12.63
N ALA A 519 29.37 -30.12 11.41
CA ALA A 519 30.80 -30.00 11.16
C ALA A 519 31.43 -28.78 11.84
N ILE A 520 30.69 -27.67 11.89
CA ILE A 520 31.10 -26.45 12.62
C ILE A 520 31.11 -26.72 14.12
N LEU A 521 30.13 -27.45 14.64
CA LEU A 521 30.09 -27.86 16.05
C LEU A 521 31.29 -28.76 16.42
N TRP A 522 31.63 -29.74 15.58
CA TRP A 522 32.82 -30.59 15.79
C TRP A 522 34.13 -29.83 15.70
N ALA A 523 34.24 -28.84 14.80
CA ALA A 523 35.42 -27.99 14.71
C ALA A 523 35.60 -27.13 15.97
N VAL A 524 34.51 -26.58 16.53
CA VAL A 524 34.55 -25.82 17.79
C VAL A 524 34.93 -26.74 18.96
N VAL A 525 34.39 -27.95 19.04
CA VAL A 525 34.75 -28.93 20.08
C VAL A 525 36.22 -29.34 19.97
N ALA A 526 36.73 -29.57 18.75
CA ALA A 526 38.13 -29.89 18.52
C ALA A 526 39.06 -28.73 18.93
N MET A 527 38.70 -27.49 18.63
CA MET A 527 39.45 -26.30 19.03
C MET A 527 39.49 -26.12 20.55
N ILE A 528 38.38 -26.37 21.25
CA ILE A 528 38.33 -26.36 22.72
C ILE A 528 39.24 -27.46 23.30
N GLY A 529 39.25 -28.65 22.69
CA GLY A 529 40.14 -29.75 23.07
C GLY A 529 41.62 -29.39 22.90
N VAL A 530 42.00 -28.76 21.79
CA VAL A 530 43.38 -28.32 21.54
C VAL A 530 43.82 -27.26 22.55
N VAL A 531 42.96 -26.29 22.85
CA VAL A 531 43.26 -25.25 23.86
C VAL A 531 43.43 -25.86 25.26
N ALA A 532 42.60 -26.84 25.63
CA ALA A 532 42.75 -27.56 26.91
C ALA A 532 44.07 -28.34 26.99
N VAL A 533 44.47 -29.03 25.90
CA VAL A 533 45.75 -29.76 25.84
C VAL A 533 46.93 -28.81 25.94
N ILE A 534 46.89 -27.65 25.26
CA ILE A 534 47.94 -26.63 25.36
C ILE A 534 48.01 -26.06 26.78
N ALA A 535 46.86 -25.77 27.41
CA ALA A 535 46.83 -25.28 28.79
C ALA A 535 47.41 -26.31 29.78
N VAL A 536 47.10 -27.60 29.61
CA VAL A 536 47.65 -28.69 30.42
C VAL A 536 49.15 -28.87 30.15
N ALA A 537 49.61 -28.80 28.91
CA ALA A 537 51.02 -28.91 28.55
C ALA A 537 51.85 -27.73 29.09
N ILE A 538 51.31 -26.52 29.06
CA ILE A 538 51.89 -25.34 29.69
C ILE A 538 51.96 -25.53 31.21
N HIS A 539 50.86 -25.97 31.84
CA HIS A 539 50.83 -26.25 33.27
C HIS A 539 51.83 -27.35 33.69
N TYR A 540 51.99 -28.39 32.87
CA TYR A 540 52.94 -29.49 33.13
C TYR A 540 54.40 -29.03 32.94
N ARG A 541 54.69 -28.19 31.93
CA ARG A 541 56.02 -27.58 31.76
C ARG A 541 56.40 -26.65 32.91
N PHE A 542 55.45 -25.91 33.47
CA PHE A 542 55.69 -25.10 34.66
C PHE A 542 55.85 -25.94 35.95
N LYS A 543 55.39 -27.19 35.96
CA LYS A 543 55.56 -28.12 37.09
C LYS A 543 56.85 -28.95 37.03
N CYS A 544 57.42 -29.17 35.84
CA CYS A 544 58.66 -29.91 35.63
C CYS A 544 59.92 -29.03 35.48
N GLY A 545 59.81 -27.71 35.59
CA GLY A 545 60.95 -26.78 35.59
C GLY A 545 61.57 -26.48 36.97
N GLY A 546 61.14 -27.20 38.02
CA GLY A 546 61.56 -26.98 39.40
C GLY A 546 62.32 -28.16 39.98
N GLY A 547 63.57 -28.35 39.57
CA GLY A 547 64.49 -29.23 40.28
C GLY A 547 65.55 -29.86 39.38
N TYR A 548 66.72 -29.23 39.32
CA TYR A 548 68.00 -29.90 39.61
C TYR A 548 68.99 -28.85 40.10
N GLY A 549 69.57 -29.15 41.26
CA GLY A 549 70.48 -28.30 42.01
C GLY A 549 71.89 -28.29 41.45
N TYR A 550 72.58 -27.26 41.90
CA TYR A 550 73.97 -26.86 41.72
C TYR A 550 74.97 -28.00 42.04
N GLU A 551 75.96 -28.17 41.17
CA GLU A 551 77.28 -28.73 41.54
C GLU A 551 78.32 -27.60 41.49
N ALA A 552 79.12 -27.53 42.55
CA ALA A 552 80.06 -26.45 42.85
C ALA A 552 81.47 -26.77 42.36
N ILE A 553 82.17 -25.70 41.93
CA ILE A 553 83.62 -25.50 42.01
C ILE A 553 83.76 -24.11 42.65
N GLY A 554 84.50 -23.84 43.72
CA GLY A 554 85.33 -24.64 44.61
C GLY A 554 86.13 -23.69 45.50
N THR A 555 86.26 -24.04 46.78
CA THR A 555 87.47 -23.97 47.64
C THR A 555 87.25 -24.88 48.82
#